data_AF-A0A9D9IR69-F1
#
_entry.id   AF-A0A9D9IR69-F1
#
_cell.length_a   1.000
_cell.length_b   1.000
_cell.length_c   1.000
_cell.angle_alpha   90.00
_cell.angle_beta   90.00
_cell.angle_gamma   90.00
#
_symmetry.space_group_name_H-M   'P 1'
#
loop_
_entity.id
_entity.type
_entity.pdbx_description
1 polymer ?
#
loop_
_entity_poly.entity_id
_entity_poly.type
_entity_poly.pdbx_seq_one_letter_code
_entity_poly.pdbx_strand_id
1 'polypeptide(L)' 'WQALEQDISQYAQTQGFPYRVNDLPYGRSEKGKPVIVNYFYHEKIRLKK' A
#
# COMPACT_ATOMS: atom_id res chain seq x y z
N TRP A 1 10.71 1.59 7.11
CA TRP A 1 9.47 1.32 6.35
C TRP A 1 8.36 2.32 6.65
N GLN A 2 8.20 2.82 7.88
CA GLN A 2 7.15 3.79 8.25
C GLN A 2 7.19 5.09 7.43
N ALA A 3 8.36 5.73 7.28
CA ALA A 3 8.48 6.94 6.45
C ALA A 3 8.09 6.68 4.99
N LEU A 4 8.57 5.56 4.41
CA LEU A 4 8.22 5.16 3.04
C LEU A 4 6.73 4.81 2.88
N GLU A 5 6.09 4.21 3.89
CA GLU A 5 4.64 3.99 3.92
C GLU A 5 3.88 5.32 3.87
N GLN A 6 4.33 6.32 4.63
CA GLN A 6 3.71 7.63 4.66
C GLN A 6 3.86 8.36 3.33
N ASP A 7 5.05 8.37 2.74
CA ASP A 7 5.32 9.02 1.45
C ASP A 7 4.47 8.41 0.33
N ILE A 8 4.41 7.07 0.24
CA ILE A 8 3.64 6.38 -0.80
C ILE A 8 2.13 6.51 -0.59
N SER A 9 1.66 6.48 0.67
CA SER A 9 0.27 6.76 0.99
C SER A 9 -0.15 8.15 0.50
N GLN A 10 0.68 9.17 0.75
CA GLN A 10 0.40 10.54 0.32
C GLN A 10 0.44 10.69 -1.21
N TYR A 11 1.41 10.06 -1.86
CA TYR A 11 1.48 10.01 -3.33
C TYR A 11 0.22 9.38 -3.93
N ALA A 12 -0.20 8.22 -3.42
CA ALA A 12 -1.37 7.50 -3.92
C ALA A 12 -2.64 8.35 -3.79
N GLN A 13 -2.84 9.02 -2.65
CA GLN A 13 -3.97 9.93 -2.44
C GLN A 13 -3.93 11.12 -3.40
N THR A 14 -2.77 11.75 -3.57
CA THR A 14 -2.59 12.93 -4.44
C THR A 14 -2.88 12.61 -5.90
N GLN A 15 -2.52 11.42 -6.37
CA GLN A 15 -2.75 10.97 -7.74
C GLN A 15 -4.09 10.26 -7.94
N GLY A 16 -4.84 10.02 -6.86
CA GLY A 16 -6.07 9.24 -6.87
C GLY A 16 -5.86 7.80 -7.31
N PHE A 17 -4.77 7.17 -6.86
CA PHE A 17 -4.54 5.73 -7.04
C PHE A 17 -5.06 4.94 -5.84
N PRO A 18 -5.70 3.78 -6.06
CA PRO A 18 -6.05 2.89 -4.96
C PRO A 18 -4.79 2.43 -4.19
N TYR A 19 -4.82 2.59 -2.86
CA TYR A 19 -3.77 2.10 -1.96
C TYR A 19 -4.35 1.01 -1.06
N ARG A 20 -3.78 -0.20 -1.09
CA ARG A 20 -4.26 -1.37 -0.34
C ARG A 20 -3.13 -1.97 0.47
N VAL A 21 -3.42 -2.44 1.69
CA VAL A 21 -2.50 -3.34 2.39
C VAL A 21 -2.61 -4.73 1.76
N ASN A 22 -1.61 -5.58 1.93
CA ASN A 22 -1.66 -6.94 1.38
C ASN A 22 -2.57 -7.89 2.20
N ASP A 23 -3.85 -7.55 2.38
CA ASP A 23 -4.96 -8.38 2.88
C ASP A 23 -5.89 -8.95 1.77
N LEU A 24 -5.62 -10.17 1.28
CA LEU A 24 -6.44 -10.75 0.21
C LEU A 24 -7.90 -11.02 0.65
N PRO A 25 -8.88 -10.85 -0.26
CA PRO A 25 -8.75 -10.49 -1.68
C PRO A 25 -8.92 -8.98 -1.95
N TYR A 26 -8.12 -8.43 -2.88
CA TYR A 26 -8.41 -7.12 -3.47
C TYR A 26 -9.20 -7.30 -4.78
N GLY A 27 -10.09 -6.36 -5.08
CA GLY A 27 -10.75 -6.28 -6.38
C GLY A 27 -9.77 -5.98 -7.54
N ARG A 28 -10.28 -5.97 -8.77
CA ARG A 28 -9.50 -5.56 -9.95
C ARG A 28 -9.16 -4.07 -9.88
N SER A 29 -8.01 -3.70 -10.44
CA SER A 29 -7.67 -2.30 -10.69
C SER A 29 -8.65 -1.67 -11.67
N GLU A 30 -8.94 -0.38 -11.47
CA GLU A 30 -9.66 0.42 -12.45
C GLU A 30 -8.76 0.69 -13.67
N LYS A 31 -9.36 0.80 -14.86
CA LYS A 31 -8.62 1.04 -16.10
C LYS A 31 -7.90 2.41 -16.02
N GLY A 32 -6.58 2.41 -16.17
CA GLY A 32 -5.75 3.63 -16.06
C GLY A 32 -5.42 4.04 -14.62
N LYS A 33 -5.86 3.28 -13.61
CA LYS A 33 -5.58 3.51 -12.19
C LYS A 33 -5.03 2.22 -11.57
N PRO A 34 -3.71 1.97 -11.69
CA PRO A 34 -3.10 0.81 -11.05
C PRO A 34 -3.28 0.86 -9.53
N VAL A 35 -3.41 -0.31 -8.90
CA VAL A 35 -3.48 -0.45 -7.44
C VAL A 35 -2.07 -0.51 -6.89
N ILE A 36 -1.78 0.33 -5.90
CA ILE A 36 -0.53 0.27 -5.12
C ILE A 36 -0.78 -0.64 -3.93
N VAL A 37 0.00 -1.72 -3.82
CA VAL A 37 -0.13 -2.71 -2.73
C VAL A 37 1.03 -2.56 -1.75
N ASN A 38 0.69 -2.34 -0.47
CA ASN A 38 1.61 -2.19 0.64
C ASN A 38 1.93 -3.55 1.29
N TYR A 39 3.20 -3.96 1.19
CA TYR A 39 3.73 -5.21 1.75
C TYR A 39 4.41 -5.06 3.12
N PHE A 40 4.50 -3.84 3.69
CA PHE A 40 5.21 -3.56 4.94
C PHE A 40 4.60 -4.22 6.19
N TYR A 41 3.45 -4.89 6.06
CA TYR A 41 2.92 -5.79 7.09
C TYR A 41 3.98 -6.75 7.65
N HIS A 42 4.86 -7.31 6.81
CA HIS A 42 5.93 -8.23 7.23
C HIS A 42 7.01 -7.55 8.08
N GLU A 43 7.26 -6.26 7.84
CA GLU A 43 8.26 -5.49 8.59
C GLU A 43 7.79 -5.21 10.03
N LYS A 44 6.48 -5.08 10.27
CA LYS A 44 5.91 -4.98 11.61
C LYS A 44 6.14 -6.26 12.44
N ILE A 45 6.12 -7.43 11.80
CA ILE A 45 6.33 -8.73 12.47
C ILE A 45 7.81 -8.92 12.81
N ARG A 46 8.73 -8.48 11.94
CA ARG A 46 10.18 -8.62 12.15
C ARG A 46 10.69 -7.82 13.35
N LEU A 47 10.03 -6.72 13.71
CA LEU A 47 10.41 -5.85 14.83
C LEU A 47 9.84 -6.26 16.20
N LYS A 48 8.96 -7.28 16.26
CA LYS A 48 8.39 -7.81 17.51
C LYS A 48 9.13 -9.04 18.04
N LYS A 49 10.35 -9.31 17.57
CA LYS A 49 11.22 -10.38 18.05
C LYS A 49 12.33 -9.84 18.93
#